data_AF-A0A969YNV8-F1
#
_entry.id   AF-A0A969YNV8-F1
#
_cell.length_a   1.000
_cell.length_b   1.000
_cell.length_c   1.000
_cell.angle_alpha   90.00
_cell.angle_beta   90.00
_cell.angle_gamma   90.00
#
_symmetry.space_group_name_H-M   'P 1'
#
loop_
_entity.id
_entity.type
_entity.pdbx_description
1 polymer ?
#
loop_
_entity_poly.entity_id
_entity_poly.type
_entity_poly.pdbx_seq_one_letter_code
_entity_poly.pdbx_strand_id
1 'polypeptide(L)'
;MKLMRILFLLSFLSCFALSGMAMAGSFQVYPGSDLREDLRGMASGPVVRNLLEEFKEKNLKTLVFVTSADFESVVSFYEKTGKRYRVGALERRRGKKLYSAGTKLEEAFVILDGAPDLWTSRLWVKIQSPLIEQVQGEALDREYRNIRPMTEIILVDRRESQK
;
A
#
# COMPACT_ATOMS: atom_id res chain seq x y z
N MET A 1 -34.88 -38.51 23.72
CA MET A 1 -34.51 -37.17 24.24
C MET A 1 -33.02 -36.82 24.17
N LYS A 2 -32.06 -37.77 24.19
CA LYS A 2 -30.61 -37.48 24.09
C LYS A 2 -30.15 -37.02 22.69
N LEU A 3 -30.73 -37.56 21.62
CA LEU A 3 -30.39 -37.20 20.23
C LEU A 3 -30.74 -35.74 19.87
N MET A 4 -31.86 -35.25 20.40
CA MET A 4 -32.39 -33.91 20.11
C MET A 4 -31.58 -32.79 20.80
N ARG A 5 -30.86 -33.11 21.88
CA ARG A 5 -29.91 -32.18 22.54
C ARG A 5 -28.57 -32.07 21.81
N ILE A 6 -28.15 -33.12 21.10
CA ILE A 6 -26.90 -33.13 20.32
C ILE A 6 -27.05 -32.34 19.02
N LEU A 7 -28.20 -32.44 18.34
CA LEU A 7 -28.49 -31.63 17.15
C LEU A 7 -28.55 -30.12 17.45
N PHE A 8 -29.07 -29.72 18.62
CA PHE A 8 -29.08 -28.32 19.04
C PHE A 8 -27.67 -27.78 19.34
N LEU A 9 -26.80 -28.59 19.96
CA LEU A 9 -25.40 -28.23 20.23
C LEU A 9 -24.56 -28.12 18.94
N LEU A 10 -24.81 -28.97 17.94
CA LEU A 10 -24.16 -28.90 16.63
C LEU A 10 -24.62 -27.69 15.80
N SER A 11 -25.90 -27.29 15.89
CA SER A 11 -26.39 -26.06 15.25
C SER A 11 -25.82 -24.79 15.88
N PHE A 12 -25.65 -24.75 17.21
CA PHE A 12 -25.07 -23.59 17.90
C PHE A 12 -23.57 -23.42 17.58
N LEU A 13 -22.83 -24.53 17.43
CA LEU A 13 -21.41 -24.49 17.07
C LEU A 13 -21.18 -24.13 15.59
N SER A 14 -22.16 -24.36 14.70
CA SER A 14 -22.07 -24.02 13.28
C SER A 14 -22.33 -22.54 12.98
N CYS A 15 -23.08 -21.81 13.82
CA CYS A 15 -23.36 -20.39 13.59
C CYS A 15 -22.17 -19.47 13.95
N PHE A 16 -21.21 -19.93 14.75
CA PHE A 16 -20.07 -19.09 15.15
C PHE A 16 -18.89 -19.12 14.16
N ALA A 17 -18.93 -19.99 13.15
CA ALA A 17 -17.84 -20.16 12.18
C ALA A 17 -17.90 -19.20 10.97
N LEU A 18 -18.92 -18.34 10.86
CA LEU A 18 -19.23 -17.59 9.63
C LEU A 18 -19.22 -16.05 9.77
N SER A 19 -18.73 -15.51 10.88
CA SER A 19 -18.74 -14.06 11.13
C SER A 19 -17.36 -13.41 11.05
N GLY A 20 -16.45 -13.94 10.23
CA GLY A 20 -15.28 -13.20 9.78
C GLY A 20 -15.66 -12.22 8.69
N MET A 21 -16.55 -11.24 8.97
CA MET A 21 -16.75 -10.12 8.07
C MET A 21 -15.43 -9.35 8.04
N ALA A 22 -14.65 -9.56 6.98
CA ALA A 22 -13.53 -8.71 6.64
C ALA A 22 -14.08 -7.28 6.48
N MET A 23 -13.90 -6.48 7.52
CA MET A 23 -14.09 -5.03 7.42
C MET A 23 -13.06 -4.55 6.41
N ALA A 24 -13.50 -4.28 5.18
CA ALA A 24 -12.68 -3.53 4.24
C ALA A 24 -12.41 -2.16 4.89
N GLY A 25 -11.17 -1.93 5.30
CA GLY A 25 -10.75 -0.69 5.94
C GLY A 25 -10.96 0.47 4.98
N SER A 26 -11.53 1.56 5.49
CA SER A 26 -11.49 2.84 4.79
C SER A 26 -10.09 3.44 4.91
N PHE A 27 -9.65 4.16 3.87
CA PHE A 27 -8.42 4.94 3.96
C PHE A 27 -8.56 6.03 5.02
N GLN A 28 -7.58 6.12 5.90
CA GLN A 28 -7.43 7.20 6.86
C GLN A 28 -6.14 7.96 6.57
N VAL A 29 -6.22 9.30 6.54
CA VAL A 29 -5.03 10.17 6.41
C VAL A 29 -4.17 10.00 7.66
N TYR A 30 -2.87 9.79 7.48
CA TYR A 30 -1.94 9.69 8.61
C TYR A 30 -1.89 11.04 9.36
N PRO A 31 -1.94 11.09 10.70
CA PRO A 31 -1.91 12.34 11.45
C PRO A 31 -0.67 13.18 11.13
N GLY A 32 -0.88 14.46 10.80
CA GLY A 32 0.22 15.37 10.44
C GLY A 32 0.84 15.12 9.07
N SER A 33 0.16 14.40 8.18
CA SER A 33 0.56 14.34 6.76
C SER A 33 -0.13 15.44 5.94
N ASP A 34 0.61 16.04 5.03
CA ASP A 34 0.10 17.04 4.10
C ASP A 34 -0.20 16.43 2.73
N LEU A 35 -1.35 16.77 2.15
CA LEU A 35 -1.70 16.40 0.78
C LEU A 35 -0.82 17.17 -0.21
N ARG A 36 -0.17 16.44 -1.13
CA ARG A 36 0.70 16.99 -2.18
C ARG A 36 0.06 16.78 -3.54
N GLU A 37 -0.78 17.73 -3.95
CA GLU A 37 -1.43 17.72 -5.27
C GLU A 37 -0.43 17.92 -6.41
N ASP A 38 0.68 18.62 -6.16
CA ASP A 38 1.80 18.81 -7.08
C ASP A 38 2.50 17.49 -7.45
N LEU A 39 2.44 16.51 -6.56
CA LEU A 39 3.02 15.18 -6.77
C LEU A 39 2.05 14.20 -7.42
N ARG A 40 0.80 14.60 -7.72
CA ARG A 40 -0.29 13.75 -8.21
C ARG A 40 -0.08 13.13 -9.61
N GLY A 41 1.02 13.44 -10.28
CA GLY A 41 1.53 12.73 -11.47
C GLY A 41 3.02 12.32 -11.37
N MET A 42 3.69 12.65 -10.27
CA MET A 42 5.13 12.46 -10.06
C MET A 42 5.46 11.41 -8.99
N ALA A 43 4.54 11.12 -8.07
CA ALA A 43 4.70 10.19 -6.94
C ALA A 43 4.80 8.71 -7.33
N SER A 44 5.20 8.46 -8.56
CA SER A 44 5.47 7.14 -9.04
C SER A 44 6.97 6.99 -9.14
N GLY A 45 7.61 6.77 -7.98
CA GLY A 45 8.88 6.03 -7.97
C GLY A 45 8.77 4.83 -8.92
N PRO A 46 9.86 4.37 -9.55
CA PRO A 46 9.80 3.42 -10.67
C PRO A 46 8.96 2.17 -10.37
N VAL A 47 8.81 1.78 -9.10
CA VAL A 47 7.93 0.69 -8.66
C VAL A 47 6.45 0.99 -8.86
N VAL A 48 5.94 2.14 -8.41
CA VAL A 48 4.52 2.49 -8.59
C VAL A 48 4.25 2.79 -10.05
N ARG A 49 5.18 3.44 -10.77
CA ARG A 49 4.98 3.70 -12.20
C ARG A 49 4.83 2.39 -12.97
N ASN A 50 5.74 1.45 -12.75
CA ASN A 50 5.68 0.14 -13.39
C ASN A 50 4.44 -0.64 -12.95
N LEU A 51 4.04 -0.60 -11.67
CA LEU A 51 2.81 -1.23 -11.21
C LEU A 51 1.58 -0.63 -11.90
N LEU A 52 1.46 0.71 -11.95
CA LEU A 52 0.38 1.41 -12.63
C LEU A 52 0.36 1.10 -14.14
N GLU A 53 1.52 1.05 -14.81
CA GLU A 53 1.64 0.64 -16.21
C GLU A 53 1.23 -0.83 -16.42
N GLU A 54 1.65 -1.74 -15.53
CA GLU A 54 1.28 -3.16 -15.56
C GLU A 54 -0.24 -3.37 -15.36
N PHE A 55 -0.88 -2.55 -14.53
CA PHE A 55 -2.33 -2.60 -14.37
C PHE A 55 -3.09 -2.18 -15.64
N LYS A 56 -2.45 -1.48 -16.60
CA LYS A 56 -3.08 -0.94 -17.82
C LYS A 56 -4.32 -0.06 -17.56
N GLU A 57 -4.50 0.39 -16.32
CA GLU A 57 -5.63 1.21 -15.91
C GLU A 57 -5.28 2.68 -16.08
N LYS A 58 -5.94 3.34 -17.02
CA LYS A 58 -5.64 4.75 -17.38
C LYS A 58 -6.20 5.78 -16.38
N ASN A 59 -7.09 5.37 -15.48
CA ASN A 59 -7.87 6.27 -14.62
C ASN A 59 -7.75 5.95 -13.13
N LEU A 60 -6.58 5.51 -12.68
CA LEU A 60 -6.34 5.25 -11.25
C LEU A 60 -6.28 6.54 -10.44
N LYS A 61 -7.18 6.68 -9.46
CA LYS A 61 -7.16 7.81 -8.55
C LYS A 61 -6.02 7.62 -7.56
N THR A 62 -4.96 8.40 -7.74
CA THR A 62 -3.82 8.43 -6.84
C THR A 62 -3.83 9.72 -6.02
N LEU A 63 -3.62 9.62 -4.71
CA LEU A 63 -3.37 10.74 -3.81
C LEU A 63 -2.03 10.54 -3.11
N VAL A 64 -1.32 11.64 -2.88
CA VAL A 64 0.04 11.62 -2.35
C VAL A 64 0.06 12.45 -1.09
N PHE A 65 0.48 11.86 0.01
CA PHE A 65 0.64 12.53 1.28
C PHE A 65 2.11 12.43 1.71
N VAL A 66 2.60 13.46 2.37
CA VAL A 66 3.97 13.49 2.90
C VAL A 66 3.92 13.80 4.38
N THR A 67 4.74 13.12 5.16
CA THR A 67 4.87 13.34 6.60
C THR A 67 6.34 13.30 7.02
N SER A 68 6.69 14.01 8.09
CA SER A 68 8.01 13.91 8.72
C SER A 68 8.14 12.71 9.66
N ALA A 69 7.06 11.93 9.87
CA ALA A 69 7.11 10.70 10.66
C ALA A 69 8.01 9.65 10.01
N ASP A 70 8.60 8.79 10.84
CA ASP A 70 9.44 7.69 10.39
C ASP A 70 8.62 6.61 9.67
N PHE A 71 9.32 5.82 8.84
CA PHE A 71 8.72 4.80 7.99
C PHE A 71 7.91 3.76 8.78
N GLU A 72 8.46 3.23 9.88
CA GLU A 72 7.83 2.15 10.64
C GLU A 72 6.58 2.62 11.39
N SER A 73 6.57 3.87 11.89
CA SER A 73 5.38 4.49 12.47
C SER A 73 4.23 4.60 11.47
N VAL A 74 4.53 4.99 10.23
CA VAL A 74 3.52 5.10 9.16
C VAL A 74 3.02 3.71 8.73
N VAL A 75 3.91 2.73 8.58
CA VAL A 75 3.53 1.34 8.27
C VAL A 75 2.63 0.77 9.35
N SER A 76 3.04 0.87 10.62
CA SER A 76 2.29 0.36 11.76
C SER A 76 0.90 0.99 11.88
N PHE A 77 0.76 2.26 11.48
CA PHE A 77 -0.54 2.93 11.44
C PHE A 77 -1.49 2.25 10.44
N TYR A 78 -1.04 2.02 9.21
CA TYR A 78 -1.88 1.41 8.17
C TYR A 78 -2.11 -0.09 8.37
N GLU A 79 -1.19 -0.79 9.03
CA GLU A 79 -1.38 -2.20 9.40
C GLU A 79 -2.50 -2.41 10.45
N LYS A 80 -2.94 -1.37 11.16
CA LYS A 80 -4.11 -1.47 12.08
C LYS A 80 -5.41 -1.77 11.34
N THR A 81 -5.53 -1.32 10.09
CA THR A 81 -6.75 -1.40 9.27
C THR A 81 -6.53 -2.13 7.95
N GLY A 82 -5.36 -2.71 7.74
CA GLY A 82 -4.96 -3.31 6.48
C GLY A 82 -3.92 -4.41 6.65
N LYS A 83 -3.63 -5.10 5.56
CA LYS A 83 -2.66 -6.20 5.53
C LYS A 83 -1.44 -5.78 4.73
N ARG A 84 -0.26 -5.82 5.35
CA ARG A 84 1.00 -5.62 4.62
C ARG A 84 1.17 -6.71 3.56
N TYR A 85 1.32 -6.27 2.32
CA TYR A 85 1.59 -7.12 1.19
C TYR A 85 3.10 -7.32 1.06
N ARG A 86 3.53 -8.58 1.20
CA ARG A 86 4.92 -8.96 0.94
C ARG A 86 5.07 -9.19 -0.56
N VAL A 87 5.81 -8.32 -1.23
CA VAL A 87 6.09 -8.45 -2.67
C VAL A 87 7.10 -9.60 -2.87
N GLY A 88 6.64 -10.84 -2.76
CA GLY A 88 7.43 -12.06 -2.60
C GLY A 88 8.40 -12.44 -3.73
N ALA A 89 8.57 -11.61 -4.76
CA ALA A 89 9.50 -11.83 -5.87
C ALA A 89 10.26 -10.57 -6.31
N LEU A 90 9.72 -9.36 -6.10
CA LEU A 90 10.35 -8.11 -6.54
C LEU A 90 11.47 -7.65 -5.59
N GLU A 91 11.35 -7.94 -4.29
CA GLU A 91 12.39 -7.65 -3.28
C GLU A 91 13.71 -8.38 -3.57
N ARG A 92 13.66 -9.64 -4.07
CA ARG A 92 14.88 -10.42 -4.33
C ARG A 92 15.73 -9.89 -5.49
N ARG A 93 15.15 -9.11 -6.41
CA ARG A 93 15.90 -8.50 -7.53
C ARG A 93 16.32 -7.06 -7.29
N ARG A 94 15.68 -6.33 -6.36
CA ARG A 94 15.88 -4.87 -6.19
C ARG A 94 16.37 -4.43 -4.81
N GLY A 95 16.73 -5.37 -3.93
CA GLY A 95 17.63 -5.09 -2.80
C GLY A 95 19.04 -4.62 -3.22
N LYS A 96 19.30 -4.44 -4.52
CA LYS A 96 20.58 -3.96 -5.04
C LYS A 96 20.41 -2.55 -5.62
N LYS A 97 20.74 -1.59 -4.75
CA LYS A 97 21.24 -0.24 -5.06
C LYS A 97 20.32 0.65 -5.91
N LEU A 98 19.78 1.67 -5.27
CA LEU A 98 19.90 3.00 -5.86
C LEU A 98 20.29 4.00 -4.79
N TYR A 99 21.57 4.34 -4.76
CA TYR A 99 22.04 5.47 -3.97
C TYR A 99 23.21 6.17 -4.65
N SER A 100 23.00 7.45 -4.95
CA SER A 100 24.05 8.46 -5.12
C SER A 100 24.55 9.01 -3.77
N ALA A 101 24.00 8.58 -2.61
CA ALA A 101 24.30 9.20 -1.30
C ALA A 101 24.30 8.27 -0.06
N GLY A 102 24.31 6.94 -0.23
CA GLY A 102 24.44 5.98 0.88
C GLY A 102 23.26 5.82 1.87
N THR A 103 22.10 6.44 1.62
CA THR A 103 20.88 6.22 2.44
C THR A 103 20.26 4.84 2.08
N LYS A 104 19.20 4.33 2.74
CA LYS A 104 18.51 3.07 2.38
C LYS A 104 17.05 3.40 2.03
N LEU A 105 16.52 2.81 0.95
CA LEU A 105 15.16 3.10 0.47
C LEU A 105 14.28 2.02 1.05
N GLU A 106 13.32 2.44 1.85
CA GLU A 106 12.37 1.56 2.49
C GLU A 106 11.03 1.73 1.80
N GLU A 107 10.42 0.60 1.45
CA GLU A 107 9.12 0.56 0.78
C GLU A 107 8.23 -0.48 1.46
N ALA A 108 6.95 -0.16 1.62
CA ALA A 108 5.93 -1.09 2.07
C ALA A 108 4.64 -0.87 1.30
N PHE A 109 3.87 -1.93 1.17
CA PHE A 109 2.54 -1.92 0.56
C PHE A 109 1.54 -2.46 1.58
N VAL A 110 0.44 -1.75 1.81
CA VAL A 110 -0.63 -2.18 2.71
C VAL A 110 -1.95 -2.20 1.95
N ILE A 111 -2.56 -3.38 1.89
CA ILE A 111 -3.88 -3.61 1.28
C ILE A 111 -4.95 -3.26 2.30
N LEU A 112 -5.88 -2.37 1.95
CA LEU A 112 -6.89 -1.84 2.87
C LEU A 112 -8.26 -2.50 2.69
N ASP A 113 -8.53 -3.11 1.53
CA ASP A 113 -9.82 -3.71 1.20
C ASP A 113 -9.90 -5.23 1.41
N GLY A 114 -8.89 -5.82 2.07
CA GLY A 114 -8.88 -7.25 2.38
C GLY A 114 -8.57 -8.17 1.19
N ALA A 115 -8.21 -7.62 0.02
CA ALA A 115 -7.78 -8.41 -1.13
C ALA A 115 -6.52 -9.24 -0.83
N PRO A 116 -6.35 -10.41 -1.50
CA PRO A 116 -5.19 -11.27 -1.28
C PRO A 116 -3.87 -10.68 -1.78
N ASP A 117 -3.93 -9.78 -2.77
CA ASP A 117 -2.76 -9.19 -3.43
C ASP A 117 -3.07 -7.80 -4.04
N LEU A 118 -2.02 -7.11 -4.52
CA LEU A 118 -2.14 -5.79 -5.13
C LEU A 118 -2.87 -5.79 -6.49
N TRP A 119 -2.97 -6.92 -7.18
CA TRP A 119 -3.65 -7.02 -8.47
C TRP A 119 -5.15 -7.05 -8.30
N THR A 120 -5.62 -7.78 -7.29
CA THR A 120 -7.02 -7.93 -6.93
C THR A 120 -7.52 -6.80 -6.01
N SER A 121 -6.61 -6.08 -5.35
CA SER A 121 -6.96 -4.93 -4.50
C SER A 121 -7.42 -3.73 -5.32
N ARG A 122 -8.51 -3.13 -4.85
CA ARG A 122 -9.08 -1.86 -5.29
C ARG A 122 -8.67 -0.69 -4.39
N LEU A 123 -8.12 -0.95 -3.21
CA LEU A 123 -7.69 0.09 -2.27
C LEU A 123 -6.44 -0.35 -1.50
N TRP A 124 -5.33 0.35 -1.74
CA TRP A 124 -4.08 0.08 -1.05
C TRP A 124 -3.23 1.35 -0.94
N VAL A 125 -2.27 1.33 -0.03
CA VAL A 125 -1.27 2.38 0.15
C VAL A 125 0.12 1.84 -0.08
N LYS A 126 0.95 2.59 -0.81
CA LYS A 126 2.41 2.44 -0.75
C LYS A 126 2.96 3.46 0.24
N ILE A 127 3.91 3.03 1.04
CA ILE A 127 4.67 3.87 1.95
C ILE A 127 6.13 3.79 1.51
N GLN A 128 6.80 4.93 1.38
CA GLN A 128 8.24 4.94 1.10
C GLN A 128 8.98 6.02 1.88
N SER A 129 10.22 5.72 2.26
CA SER A 129 11.12 6.66 2.90
C SER A 129 12.57 6.37 2.47
N PRO A 130 13.39 7.38 2.18
CA PRO A 130 13.06 8.81 2.13
C PRO A 130 12.22 9.20 0.90
N LEU A 131 11.58 10.38 0.94
CA LEU A 131 10.87 11.00 -0.17
C LEU A 131 11.86 11.35 -1.29
N ILE A 132 11.53 10.97 -2.51
CA ILE A 132 12.34 11.22 -3.70
C ILE A 132 11.57 12.16 -4.63
N GLU A 133 11.95 13.44 -4.64
CA GLU A 133 11.36 14.46 -5.51
C GLU A 133 12.13 14.48 -6.85
N GLN A 134 11.48 14.08 -7.95
CA GLN A 134 12.03 14.07 -9.32
C GLN A 134 13.05 12.98 -9.68
N VAL A 135 12.81 12.41 -10.86
CA VAL A 135 13.80 11.76 -11.72
C VAL A 135 13.75 12.48 -13.07
N GLN A 136 14.81 13.18 -13.46
CA GLN A 136 15.03 13.52 -14.87
C GLN A 136 15.91 12.42 -15.49
N GLY A 137 15.43 11.81 -16.58
CA GLY A 137 16.18 10.81 -17.36
C GLY A 137 15.35 9.59 -17.76
N GLU A 138 15.26 9.33 -19.06
CA GLU A 138 14.88 8.02 -19.60
C GLU A 138 16.00 7.01 -19.35
N ALA A 139 15.60 5.77 -19.01
CA ALA A 139 16.43 4.57 -18.93
C ALA A 139 17.58 4.52 -17.89
N LEU A 140 17.37 3.63 -16.90
CA LEU A 140 18.35 2.77 -16.20
C LEU A 140 19.50 3.37 -15.37
N ASP A 141 19.86 4.65 -15.48
CA ASP A 141 20.87 5.31 -14.64
C ASP A 141 20.32 6.56 -13.93
N ARG A 142 19.28 6.35 -13.11
CA ARG A 142 18.61 7.44 -12.38
C ARG A 142 19.44 7.87 -11.18
N GLU A 143 20.14 8.98 -11.34
CA GLU A 143 20.73 9.73 -10.22
C GLU A 143 19.60 10.45 -9.46
N TYR A 144 19.28 9.98 -8.26
CA TYR A 144 18.31 10.65 -7.39
C TYR A 144 18.92 11.93 -6.83
N ARG A 145 18.54 13.09 -7.37
CA ARG A 145 19.15 14.38 -7.01
C ARG A 145 18.44 15.12 -5.88
N ASN A 146 17.17 14.82 -5.59
CA ASN A 146 16.46 15.43 -4.44
C ASN A 146 15.85 14.36 -3.53
N ILE A 147 16.61 14.00 -2.50
CA ILE A 147 16.17 13.10 -1.43
C ILE A 147 15.84 13.96 -0.21
N ARG A 148 14.61 13.86 0.30
CA ARG A 148 14.19 14.51 1.55
C ARG A 148 13.96 13.47 2.63
N PRO A 149 14.36 13.71 3.90
CA PRO A 149 14.15 12.79 5.01
C PRO A 149 12.68 12.84 5.49
N MET A 150 11.75 12.55 4.59
CA MET A 150 10.31 12.51 4.81
C MET A 150 9.78 11.18 4.31
N THR A 151 8.63 10.77 4.85
CA THR A 151 7.92 9.58 4.40
C THR A 151 6.79 9.98 3.45
N GLU A 152 6.74 9.35 2.30
CA GLU A 152 5.67 9.52 1.31
C GLU A 152 4.66 8.37 1.44
N ILE A 153 3.37 8.73 1.37
CA ILE A 153 2.23 7.82 1.41
C ILE A 153 1.45 8.02 0.11
N ILE A 154 1.39 6.98 -0.71
CA ILE A 154 0.70 6.99 -1.99
C ILE A 154 -0.54 6.12 -1.86
N LEU A 155 -1.70 6.75 -1.82
CA LEU A 155 -2.98 6.07 -1.87
C LEU A 155 -3.33 5.75 -3.32
N VAL A 156 -3.69 4.50 -3.59
CA VAL A 156 -4.25 4.07 -4.87
C VAL A 156 -5.68 3.57 -4.63
N ASP A 157 -6.65 4.23 -5.26
CA ASP A 157 -8.07 3.87 -5.21
C ASP A 157 -8.59 3.56 -6.62
N ARG A 158 -8.95 2.29 -6.85
CA ARG A 158 -9.53 1.77 -8.11
C ARG A 158 -11.05 1.68 -8.08
N ARG A 159 -11.68 1.99 -6.94
CA ARG A 159 -13.14 1.81 -6.79
C ARG A 159 -13.93 2.79 -7.64
N GLU A 160 -13.38 3.97 -7.91
CA GLU A 160 -14.00 4.98 -8.78
C GLU A 160 -13.77 4.71 -10.28
N SER A 161 -12.72 3.97 -10.65
CA SER A 161 -12.35 3.70 -12.04
C SER A 161 -13.22 2.63 -12.73
N GLN A 162 -14.07 1.92 -11.99
CA GLN A 162 -14.97 0.87 -12.48
C GLN A 162 -16.46 1.30 -12.56
N LYS A 163 -16.75 2.59 -12.44
CA LYS A 163 -18.07 3.16 -12.77
C LYS A 163 -18.13 3.56 -14.23
#